data_AF-A0A8J2J1H0-F1
#
_entry.id   AF-A0A8J2J1H0-F1
#
_cell.length_a   1.000
_cell.length_b   1.000
_cell.length_c   1.000
_cell.angle_alpha   90.00
_cell.angle_beta   90.00
_cell.angle_gamma   90.00
#
_symmetry.space_group_name_H-M   'P 1'
#
loop_
_entity.id
_entity.type
_entity.pdbx_description
1 polymer ?
#
loop_
_entity_poly.entity_id
_entity_poly.type
_entity_poly.pdbx_seq_one_letter_code
_entity_poly.pdbx_strand_id
1 'polypeptide(L)' 'MGASGDLAKKKIYPTIWWLYRDGLLPANTTFVGYARSKMTVEQLREKCQPYMK' A
#
# COMPACT_ATOMS: atom_id res chain seq x y z
N MET A 1 2.35 14.05 -0.27
CA MET A 1 1.57 12.80 -0.06
C MET A 1 2.12 12.06 1.14
N GLY A 2 1.28 11.53 2.01
CA GLY A 2 1.69 10.89 3.28
C GLY A 2 1.40 9.41 3.27
N ALA A 3 2.30 8.61 2.69
CA ALA A 3 2.19 7.15 2.61
C ALA A 3 2.22 6.46 3.99
N SER A 4 2.61 7.19 5.04
CA SER A 4 2.65 6.75 6.44
C SER A 4 1.41 7.11 7.26
N GLY A 5 0.41 7.78 6.70
CA GLY A 5 -0.81 8.16 7.41
C GLY A 5 -1.75 6.99 7.69
N ASP A 6 -2.55 7.09 8.75
CA ASP A 6 -3.56 6.08 9.13
C ASP A 6 -4.53 5.75 7.99
N LEU A 7 -4.93 6.76 7.22
CA LEU A 7 -5.84 6.59 6.09
C LEU A 7 -5.19 5.76 4.96
N ALA A 8 -3.90 5.99 4.71
CA ALA A 8 -3.16 5.22 3.71
C ALA A 8 -3.09 3.75 4.12
N LYS A 9 -2.70 3.49 5.37
CA LYS A 9 -2.57 2.15 5.95
C LYS A 9 -3.88 1.35 5.93
N LYS A 10 -4.99 1.98 6.31
CA LYS A 10 -6.28 1.31 6.54
C LYS A 10 -7.18 1.20 5.31
N LYS A 11 -7.06 2.12 4.33
CA LYS A 11 -7.94 2.15 3.15
C LYS A 11 -7.19 2.07 1.84
N ILE A 12 -6.15 2.89 1.64
CA ILE A 12 -5.50 3.02 0.32
C ILE A 12 -4.75 1.75 -0.07
N TYR A 13 -3.87 1.22 0.80
CA TYR A 13 -3.10 0.01 0.47
C TYR A 13 -3.97 -1.25 0.28
N PRO A 14 -4.98 -1.54 1.13
CA PRO A 14 -5.88 -2.67 0.92
C PRO A 14 -6.65 -2.59 -0.40
N THR A 15 -7.21 -1.41 -0.72
CA THR A 15 -7.98 -1.23 -1.97
C THR A 15 -7.09 -1.38 -3.20
N ILE A 16 -5.86 -0.86 -3.16
CA ILE A 16 -4.90 -1.05 -4.25
C ILE A 16 -4.52 -2.53 -4.43
N TRP A 17 -4.29 -3.25 -3.33
CA TRP A 17 -4.05 -4.69 -3.39
C TRP A 17 -5.24 -5.43 -3.98
N TRP A 18 -6.47 -5.04 -3.63
CA TRP A 18 -7.70 -5.67 -4.13
C TRP A 18 -7.82 -5.50 -5.65
N LEU A 19 -7.59 -4.28 -6.14
CA LEU A 19 -7.57 -3.99 -7.58
C LEU A 19 -6.48 -4.77 -8.32
N TYR A 20 -5.32 -4.96 -7.68
CA TYR A 20 -4.22 -5.74 -8.25
C TYR A 20 -4.55 -7.24 -8.29
N ARG A 21 -5.12 -7.79 -7.22
CA ARG A 21 -5.56 -9.19 -7.16
C ARG A 21 -6.62 -9.49 -8.20
N ASP A 22 -7.59 -8.59 -8.37
CA ASP A 22 -8.73 -8.80 -9.27
C ASP A 22 -8.36 -8.55 -10.76
N GLY A 23 -7.08 -8.27 -11.07
CA GLY A 23 -6.58 -8.14 -12.44
C GLY A 23 -7.10 -6.91 -13.18
N LEU A 24 -7.69 -5.95 -12.46
CA LEU A 24 -8.24 -4.71 -13.02
C LEU A 24 -7.16 -3.66 -13.35
N LEU A 25 -5.90 -3.96 -13.06
CA LEU A 25 -4.75 -3.09 -13.31
C LEU A 25 -3.83 -3.66 -14.40
N PRO A 26 -3.26 -2.81 -15.26
CA PRO A 26 -2.24 -3.23 -16.23
C PRO A 26 -1.05 -3.88 -15.51
N ALA A 27 -0.46 -4.90 -16.11
CA ALA A 27 0.68 -5.65 -15.53
C ALA A 27 1.90 -4.77 -15.17
N ASN A 28 1.99 -3.57 -15.75
CA ASN A 28 3.11 -2.63 -15.57
C ASN A 28 2.82 -1.55 -14.50
N THR A 29 1.97 -1.84 -13.51
CA THR A 29 1.64 -0.87 -12.47
C THR A 29 2.66 -0.93 -11.33
N THR A 30 3.41 0.15 -11.12
CA THR A 30 4.35 0.29 -10.00
C THR A 30 3.80 1.23 -8.94
N PHE A 31 3.79 0.80 -7.68
CA PHE A 31 3.34 1.62 -6.56
C PHE A 31 4.52 2.21 -5.80
N VAL A 32 4.57 3.55 -5.70
CA VAL A 32 5.62 4.26 -4.97
C VAL A 32 4.98 5.04 -3.81
N GLY A 33 5.18 4.56 -2.59
CA GLY A 33 4.76 5.24 -1.37
C GLY A 33 5.83 6.20 -0.87
N TYR A 34 5.54 7.50 -0.84
CA TYR A 34 6.44 8.50 -0.25
C TYR A 34 5.98 8.92 1.15
N ALA A 35 6.89 8.83 2.12
CA ALA A 35 6.67 9.31 3.48
C ALA A 35 7.91 10.08 3.98
N ARG A 36 7.69 11.06 4.87
CA ARG A 36 8.78 11.79 5.55
C ARG A 36 9.54 10.91 6.55
N SER A 37 8.94 9.81 6.99
CA SER A 37 9.52 8.88 7.94
C SER A 37 10.44 7.89 7.21
N LYS A 38 11.66 7.67 7.72
CA LYS A 38 12.50 6.54 7.30
C LYS A 38 11.78 5.24 7.65
N MET A 39 11.26 4.55 6.64
CA MET A 39 10.57 3.27 6.77
C MET A 39 10.99 2.42 5.58
N THR A 40 11.30 1.14 5.83
CA THR A 40 11.61 0.20 4.77
C THR A 40 10.35 -0.40 4.16
N VAL A 41 10.47 -0.99 2.97
CA VAL A 41 9.35 -1.64 2.30
C VAL A 41 8.83 -2.82 3.13
N GLU A 42 9.71 -3.56 3.85
CA GLU A 42 9.26 -4.66 4.71
C GLU A 42 8.39 -4.16 5.86
N GLN A 43 8.81 -3.09 6.55
CA GLN A 43 8.05 -2.50 7.65
C GLN A 43 6.69 -1.95 7.20
N LEU A 44 6.64 -1.38 5.99
CA LEU A 44 5.37 -0.93 5.40
C LEU A 44 4.46 -2.14 5.13
N ARG A 45 5.02 -3.22 4.58
CA ARG A 45 4.28 -4.44 4.26
C ARG A 45 3.72 -5.10 5.52
N GLU A 46 4.50 -5.24 6.59
CA GLU A 46 4.03 -5.76 7.88
C GLU A 46 2.90 -4.90 8.45
N LYS A 47 3.02 -3.58 8.36
CA LYS A 47 1.98 -2.64 8.79
C LYS A 47 0.69 -2.79 8.01
N CYS A 48 0.77 -3.06 6.71
CA CYS A 48 -0.40 -3.19 5.84
C CYS A 48 -0.99 -4.62 5.83
N GLN A 49 -0.20 -5.64 6.17
CA GLN A 49 -0.60 -7.04 6.19
C GLN A 49 -1.90 -7.33 6.99
N PRO A 50 -2.12 -6.78 8.21
CA PRO A 50 -3.37 -7.01 8.93
C PRO A 50 -4.62 -6.36 8.29
N TYR A 51 -4.43 -5.42 7.37
CA TYR A 51 -5.53 -4.74 6.66
C TYR A 51 -5.75 -5.30 5.24
N MET A 52 -4.86 -6.17 4.77
CA MET A 52 -4.99 -6.91 3.51
C MET A 52 -5.74 -8.22 3.80
N LYS A 53 -7.08 -8.15 3.84
CA LYS A 53 -7.96 -9.34 3.84
C LYS A 53 -8.35 -9.74 2.43
#